data_AF-A0A925QQY9-F1
#
_entry.id   AF-A0A925QQY9-F1
#
_cell.length_a   1.000
_cell.length_b   1.000
_cell.length_c   1.000
_cell.angle_alpha   90.00
_cell.angle_beta   90.00
_cell.angle_gamma   90.00
#
_symmetry.space_group_name_H-M   'P 1'
#
loop_
_entity.id
_entity.type
_entity.pdbx_description
1 polymer ?
#
loop_
_entity_poly.entity_id
_entity_poly.type
_entity_poly.pdbx_seq_one_letter_code
_entity_poly.pdbx_strand_id
1 'polypeptide(L)'
;MRITTRSVPLCLVVATLVSGVFISVVSAQNSPMTDEQIGRIRTNCVSARNTLNRLHASDALLRVNRGQIYESMTTKLMSRFNNRVDSNRLDSKSLILVAQDYGTALTEFREDYKSYEEQLAAALKIDCSKEPVSFYDAVALARTKRAQVHVDVVKLHQYIDDYKAAFVTFETEFNKTDEANN
;
A
#
# COMPACT_ATOMS: atom_id res chain seq x y z
N MET A 1 49.48 17.94 -48.56
CA MET A 1 49.17 17.50 -47.19
C MET A 1 48.29 18.58 -46.56
N ARG A 2 46.99 18.27 -46.52
CA ARG A 2 45.83 19.02 -45.97
C ARG A 2 45.54 18.39 -44.59
N ILE A 3 44.96 18.98 -43.55
CA ILE A 3 44.12 20.16 -43.33
C ILE A 3 44.17 20.45 -41.81
N THR A 4 44.02 21.72 -41.46
CA THR A 4 43.84 22.30 -40.14
C THR A 4 42.40 22.17 -39.60
N THR A 5 42.29 22.19 -38.26
CA THR A 5 41.20 22.70 -37.40
C THR A 5 39.79 22.10 -37.48
N ARG A 6 39.29 21.61 -36.33
CA ARG A 6 38.10 22.15 -35.63
C ARG A 6 37.83 21.47 -34.28
N SER A 7 37.60 22.31 -33.27
CA SER A 7 37.08 22.02 -31.94
C SER A 7 35.63 21.50 -32.01
N VAL A 8 35.33 20.47 -31.21
CA VAL A 8 33.97 19.93 -30.98
C VAL A 8 33.66 20.10 -29.48
N PRO A 9 32.54 20.72 -29.11
CA PRO A 9 32.22 20.96 -27.71
C PRO A 9 31.63 19.72 -27.04
N LEU A 10 32.00 19.59 -25.78
CA LEU A 10 31.40 18.82 -24.70
C LEU A 10 29.86 18.85 -24.77
N CYS A 11 29.26 17.71 -25.16
CA CYS A 11 27.83 17.43 -25.00
C CYS A 11 27.69 16.02 -24.45
N LEU A 12 27.74 15.91 -23.12
CA LEU A 12 27.31 14.73 -22.39
C LEU A 12 26.29 15.20 -21.36
N VAL A 13 25.11 15.54 -21.86
CA VAL A 13 23.91 15.72 -21.04
C VAL A 13 23.48 14.33 -20.62
N VAL A 14 23.85 13.96 -19.39
CA VAL A 14 23.30 12.78 -18.72
C VAL A 14 21.85 13.10 -18.40
N ALA A 15 20.94 12.63 -19.25
CA ALA A 15 19.51 12.64 -18.97
C ALA A 15 19.21 11.54 -17.95
N THR A 16 19.31 11.87 -16.66
CA THR A 16 18.75 11.05 -15.59
C THR A 16 17.23 11.15 -15.64
N LEU A 17 16.61 10.07 -16.12
CA LEU A 17 15.18 9.79 -16.02
C LEU A 17 14.78 9.70 -14.54
N VAL A 18 14.34 10.81 -13.96
CA VAL A 18 13.54 10.79 -12.74
C VAL A 18 12.10 10.54 -13.18
N SER A 19 11.72 9.27 -13.28
CA SER A 19 10.31 8.87 -13.31
C SER A 19 9.72 9.07 -11.92
N GLY A 20 9.48 10.33 -11.56
CA GLY A 20 8.60 10.68 -10.45
C GLY A 20 7.20 10.18 -10.79
N VAL A 21 6.71 9.19 -10.03
CA VAL A 21 5.31 8.81 -10.03
C VAL A 21 4.53 10.04 -9.55
N PHE A 22 3.97 10.79 -10.50
CA PHE A 22 3.01 11.85 -10.20
C PHE A 22 1.75 11.17 -9.65
N ILE A 23 1.67 11.02 -8.33
CA ILE A 23 0.40 10.80 -7.65
C ILE A 23 -0.35 12.12 -7.79
N SER A 24 -1.22 12.23 -8.80
CA SER A 24 -2.15 13.35 -8.91
C SER A 24 -3.07 13.30 -7.69
N VAL A 25 -2.74 14.09 -6.66
CA VAL A 25 -3.69 14.42 -5.61
C VAL A 25 -4.76 15.26 -6.28
N VAL A 26 -5.87 14.63 -6.65
CA VAL A 26 -7.06 15.34 -7.11
C VAL A 26 -7.63 16.05 -5.87
N SER A 27 -7.22 17.30 -5.65
CA SER A 27 -7.98 18.19 -4.77
C SER A 27 -9.34 18.41 -5.43
N ALA A 28 -10.39 17.89 -4.80
CA ALA A 28 -11.75 18.24 -5.16
C ALA A 28 -11.91 19.75 -4.97
N GLN A 29 -11.90 20.52 -6.06
CA GLN A 29 -12.42 21.88 -6.04
C GLN A 29 -13.90 21.78 -5.65
N ASN A 30 -14.31 22.49 -4.61
CA ASN A 30 -15.69 22.64 -4.12
C ASN A 30 -16.65 23.32 -5.14
N SER A 31 -16.38 23.24 -6.44
CA SER A 31 -17.35 23.66 -7.44
C SER A 31 -18.48 22.63 -7.50
N PRO A 32 -19.74 23.07 -7.45
CA PRO A 32 -20.87 22.17 -7.64
C PRO A 32 -20.76 21.45 -8.98
N MET A 33 -21.10 20.16 -9.00
CA MET A 33 -21.11 19.36 -10.23
C MET A 33 -21.96 20.04 -11.32
N THR A 34 -21.46 20.03 -12.55
CA THR A 34 -22.21 20.58 -13.69
C THR A 34 -23.32 19.62 -14.15
N ASP A 35 -24.36 20.17 -14.79
CA ASP A 35 -25.45 19.36 -15.35
C ASP A 35 -24.95 18.30 -16.35
N GLU A 36 -23.90 18.62 -17.11
CA GLU A 36 -23.28 17.67 -18.03
C GLU A 36 -22.63 16.50 -17.28
N GLN A 37 -21.92 16.76 -16.18
CA GLN A 37 -21.34 15.72 -15.33
C GLN A 37 -22.43 14.84 -14.72
N ILE A 38 -23.50 15.45 -14.22
CA ILE A 38 -24.68 14.74 -13.69
C ILE A 38 -25.30 13.84 -14.77
N GLY A 39 -25.49 14.37 -15.99
CA GLY A 39 -26.01 13.62 -17.13
C GLY A 39 -25.14 12.42 -17.51
N ARG A 40 -23.81 12.58 -17.50
CA ARG A 40 -22.87 11.47 -17.74
C ARG A 40 -22.98 10.37 -16.70
N ILE A 41 -23.12 10.71 -15.42
CA ILE A 41 -23.29 9.71 -14.35
C ILE A 41 -24.57 8.92 -14.55
N ARG A 42 -25.70 9.58 -14.81
CA ARG A 42 -26.98 8.91 -15.08
C ARG A 42 -26.87 7.96 -16.26
N THR A 43 -26.29 8.42 -17.36
CA THR A 43 -26.13 7.63 -18.60
C THR A 43 -25.28 6.38 -18.37
N ASN A 44 -24.25 6.46 -17.52
CA ASN A 44 -23.32 5.37 -17.27
C ASN A 44 -23.62 4.57 -15.99
N CYS A 45 -24.73 4.86 -15.30
CA CYS A 45 -25.03 4.37 -13.96
C CYS A 45 -24.94 2.83 -13.85
N VAL A 46 -25.57 2.10 -14.79
CA VAL A 46 -25.53 0.63 -14.80
C VAL A 46 -24.11 0.09 -14.99
N SER A 47 -23.36 0.65 -15.93
CA SER A 47 -21.98 0.24 -16.20
C SER A 47 -21.06 0.51 -15.01
N ALA A 48 -21.19 1.69 -14.39
CA ALA A 48 -20.44 2.06 -13.20
C ALA A 48 -20.73 1.11 -12.03
N ARG A 49 -22.01 0.83 -11.73
CA ARG A 49 -22.40 -0.13 -10.68
C ARG A 49 -21.87 -1.53 -10.95
N ASN A 50 -21.97 -2.02 -12.19
CA ASN A 50 -21.43 -3.33 -12.56
C ASN A 50 -19.92 -3.42 -12.33
N THR A 51 -19.20 -2.34 -12.66
CA THR A 51 -17.75 -2.25 -12.43
C THR A 51 -17.42 -2.26 -10.94
N LEU A 52 -18.13 -1.46 -10.14
CA LEU A 52 -17.94 -1.40 -8.68
C LEU A 52 -18.31 -2.71 -7.98
N ASN A 53 -19.37 -3.41 -8.43
CA ASN A 53 -19.73 -4.72 -7.90
C ASN A 53 -18.65 -5.78 -8.19
N ARG A 54 -18.09 -5.80 -9.40
CA ARG A 54 -16.97 -6.69 -9.73
C ARG A 54 -15.75 -6.39 -8.87
N LEU A 55 -15.44 -5.11 -8.69
CA LEU A 55 -14.36 -4.66 -7.82
C LEU A 55 -14.56 -5.09 -6.37
N HIS A 56 -15.77 -4.90 -5.83
CA HIS A 56 -16.14 -5.29 -4.47
C HIS A 56 -15.94 -6.80 -4.25
N ALA A 57 -16.41 -7.63 -5.19
CA ALA A 57 -16.22 -9.08 -5.13
C ALA A 57 -14.74 -9.49 -5.25
N SER A 58 -13.97 -8.87 -6.15
CA SER A 58 -12.55 -9.20 -6.32
C SER A 58 -11.72 -8.80 -5.10
N ASP A 59 -11.98 -7.61 -4.54
CA ASP A 59 -11.24 -7.09 -3.40
C ASP A 59 -11.54 -7.93 -2.15
N ALA A 60 -12.79 -8.38 -1.94
CA ALA A 60 -13.15 -9.28 -0.86
C ALA A 60 -12.35 -10.60 -0.87
N LEU A 61 -12.21 -11.24 -2.03
CA LEU A 61 -11.39 -12.46 -2.17
C LEU A 61 -9.91 -12.16 -1.91
N LEU A 62 -9.39 -11.07 -2.48
CA LEU A 62 -8.00 -10.67 -2.31
C LEU A 62 -7.68 -10.41 -0.83
N ARG A 63 -8.60 -9.78 -0.09
CA ARG A 63 -8.44 -9.49 1.33
C ARG A 63 -8.32 -10.73 2.18
N VAL A 64 -9.11 -11.77 1.90
CA VAL A 64 -9.00 -13.05 2.63
C VAL A 64 -7.64 -13.66 2.38
N ASN A 65 -7.25 -13.80 1.10
CA ASN A 65 -6.00 -14.46 0.73
C ASN A 65 -4.76 -13.72 1.26
N ARG A 66 -4.68 -12.40 1.06
CA ARG A 66 -3.55 -11.60 1.56
C ARG A 66 -3.58 -11.42 3.07
N GLY A 67 -4.77 -11.24 3.65
CA GLY A 67 -4.95 -11.12 5.09
C GLY A 67 -4.34 -12.33 5.82
N GLN A 68 -4.64 -13.55 5.38
CA GLN A 68 -4.09 -14.77 5.97
C GLN A 68 -2.55 -14.84 5.92
N ILE A 69 -1.94 -14.31 4.86
CA ILE A 69 -0.48 -14.22 4.74
C ILE A 69 0.07 -13.24 5.78
N TYR A 70 -0.50 -12.04 5.89
CA TYR A 70 -0.08 -11.06 6.88
C TYR A 70 -0.28 -11.54 8.32
N GLU A 71 -1.38 -12.23 8.60
CA GLU A 71 -1.60 -12.90 9.91
C GLU A 71 -0.52 -13.94 10.20
N SER A 72 -0.16 -14.74 9.20
CA SER A 72 0.84 -15.80 9.37
C SER A 72 2.23 -15.22 9.60
N MET A 73 2.57 -14.06 9.00
CA MET A 73 3.83 -13.38 9.25
C MET A 73 3.99 -13.03 10.74
N THR A 74 2.99 -12.42 11.37
CA THR A 74 3.08 -12.07 12.80
C THR A 74 2.97 -13.31 13.70
N THR A 75 1.99 -14.20 13.47
CA THR A 75 1.66 -15.29 14.42
C THR A 75 2.54 -16.53 14.29
N LYS A 76 3.01 -16.84 13.08
CA LYS A 76 3.75 -18.08 12.80
C LYS A 76 5.25 -17.85 12.57
N LEU A 77 5.65 -16.66 12.15
CA LEU A 77 7.04 -16.33 11.89
C LEU A 77 7.61 -15.43 12.98
N MET A 78 7.20 -14.17 13.04
CA MET A 78 7.82 -13.16 13.92
C MET A 78 7.69 -13.54 15.39
N SER A 79 6.47 -13.78 15.88
CA SER A 79 6.24 -14.12 17.29
C SER A 79 6.97 -15.39 17.70
N ARG A 80 6.94 -16.43 16.85
CA ARG A 80 7.57 -17.72 17.18
C ARG A 80 9.07 -17.62 17.23
N PHE A 81 9.68 -16.96 16.26
CA PHE A 81 11.12 -16.76 16.23
C PHE A 81 11.58 -15.91 17.41
N ASN A 82 10.95 -14.76 17.64
CA ASN A 82 11.29 -13.86 18.74
C ASN A 82 11.20 -14.57 20.09
N ASN A 83 10.14 -15.36 20.33
CA ASN A 83 10.00 -16.14 21.57
C ASN A 83 11.12 -17.17 21.75
N ARG A 84 11.60 -17.78 20.65
CA ARG A 84 12.71 -18.74 20.72
C ARG A 84 14.04 -18.04 21.04
N VAL A 85 14.34 -16.93 20.37
CA VAL A 85 15.52 -16.10 20.64
C VAL A 85 15.53 -15.67 22.11
N ASP A 86 14.42 -15.11 22.58
CA ASP A 86 14.25 -14.64 23.96
C ASP A 86 14.38 -15.78 24.98
N SER A 87 13.75 -16.94 24.73
CA SER A 87 13.84 -18.10 25.63
C SER A 87 15.25 -18.68 25.77
N ASN A 88 16.11 -18.45 24.77
CA ASN A 88 17.53 -18.81 24.81
C ASN A 88 18.41 -17.69 25.36
N ARG A 89 17.81 -16.61 25.88
CA ARG A 89 18.49 -15.43 26.45
C ARG A 89 19.41 -14.71 25.46
N LEU A 90 19.08 -14.78 24.18
CA LEU A 90 19.74 -14.04 23.11
C LEU A 90 19.08 -12.67 22.94
N ASP A 91 19.80 -11.66 22.42
CA ASP A 91 19.23 -10.33 22.23
C ASP A 91 18.16 -10.33 21.12
N SER A 92 16.90 -10.15 21.54
CA SER A 92 15.72 -10.14 20.68
C SER A 92 15.11 -8.75 20.51
N LYS A 93 15.71 -7.69 21.08
CA LYS A 93 15.05 -6.38 21.23
C LYS A 93 14.64 -5.76 19.90
N SER A 94 15.53 -5.71 18.91
CA SER A 94 15.26 -5.13 17.58
C SER A 94 14.15 -5.91 16.86
N LEU A 95 14.21 -7.24 16.91
CA LEU A 95 13.21 -8.14 16.32
C LEU A 95 11.82 -7.95 16.97
N ILE A 96 11.76 -7.78 18.29
CA ILE A 96 10.51 -7.54 19.02
C ILE A 96 9.90 -6.20 18.63
N LEU A 97 10.71 -5.13 18.59
CA LEU A 97 10.24 -3.80 18.22
C LEU A 97 9.62 -3.77 16.83
N VAL A 98 10.32 -4.30 15.82
CA VAL A 98 9.77 -4.34 14.45
C VAL A 98 8.51 -5.20 14.37
N ALA A 99 8.45 -6.32 15.10
CA ALA A 99 7.26 -7.17 15.14
C ALA A 99 6.04 -6.47 15.80
N GLN A 100 6.27 -5.62 16.80
CA GLN A 100 5.22 -4.80 17.42
C GLN A 100 4.71 -3.74 16.44
N ASP A 101 5.60 -3.04 15.75
CA ASP A 101 5.23 -2.03 14.75
C ASP A 101 4.47 -2.65 13.58
N TYR A 102 4.90 -3.83 13.11
CA TYR A 102 4.17 -4.63 12.14
C TYR A 102 2.76 -4.98 12.62
N GLY A 103 2.62 -5.41 13.88
CA GLY A 103 1.33 -5.75 14.48
C GLY A 103 0.37 -4.56 14.56
N THR A 104 0.89 -3.36 14.86
CA THR A 104 0.13 -2.10 14.85
C THR A 104 -0.33 -1.79 13.42
N ALA A 105 0.57 -1.80 12.45
CA ALA A 105 0.23 -1.54 11.05
C ALA A 105 -0.76 -2.56 10.46
N LEU A 106 -0.69 -3.82 10.90
CA LEU A 106 -1.66 -4.84 10.51
C LEU A 106 -3.05 -4.55 11.07
N THR A 107 -3.13 -3.99 12.28
CA THR A 107 -4.40 -3.56 12.86
C THR A 107 -5.00 -2.38 12.09
N GLU A 108 -4.19 -1.36 11.80
CA GLU A 108 -4.57 -0.20 10.96
C GLU A 108 -5.10 -0.67 9.60
N PHE A 109 -4.34 -1.50 8.88
CA PHE A 109 -4.77 -2.09 7.60
C PHE A 109 -6.14 -2.77 7.69
N ARG A 110 -6.41 -3.50 8.79
CA ARG A 110 -7.68 -4.22 8.93
C ARG A 110 -8.85 -3.24 9.09
N GLU A 111 -8.66 -2.20 9.89
CA GLU A 111 -9.66 -1.17 10.17
C GLU A 111 -9.93 -0.32 8.93
N ASP A 112 -8.89 0.14 8.25
CA ASP A 112 -9.01 0.95 7.04
C ASP A 112 -9.61 0.15 5.87
N TYR A 113 -9.26 -1.13 5.73
CA TYR A 113 -9.92 -2.00 4.76
C TYR A 113 -11.41 -2.14 5.05
N LYS A 114 -11.79 -2.35 6.32
CA LYS A 114 -13.19 -2.45 6.72
C LYS A 114 -13.93 -1.14 6.39
N SER A 115 -13.34 0.00 6.71
CA SER A 115 -13.92 1.31 6.40
C SER A 115 -14.10 1.54 4.90
N TYR A 116 -13.11 1.14 4.10
CA TYR A 116 -13.21 1.16 2.64
C TYR A 116 -14.35 0.29 2.12
N GLU A 117 -14.45 -0.95 2.60
CA GLU A 117 -15.47 -1.91 2.17
C GLU A 117 -16.88 -1.41 2.51
N GLU A 118 -17.09 -0.94 3.74
CA GLU A 118 -18.36 -0.35 4.18
C GLU A 118 -18.77 0.85 3.33
N GLN A 119 -17.81 1.73 3.00
CA GLN A 119 -18.06 2.89 2.14
C GLN A 119 -18.40 2.48 0.70
N LEU A 120 -17.72 1.47 0.13
CA LEU A 120 -18.02 0.96 -1.21
C LEU A 120 -19.40 0.30 -1.24
N ALA A 121 -19.75 -0.48 -0.22
CA ALA A 121 -21.06 -1.08 -0.06
C ALA A 121 -22.16 -0.01 0.07
N ALA A 122 -21.90 1.09 0.79
CA ALA A 122 -22.80 2.23 0.85
C ALA A 122 -23.00 2.90 -0.51
N ALA A 123 -21.91 3.15 -1.26
CA ALA A 123 -21.98 3.72 -2.60
C ALA A 123 -22.82 2.85 -3.56
N LEU A 124 -22.69 1.52 -3.48
CA LEU A 124 -23.44 0.56 -4.31
C LEU A 124 -24.96 0.54 -4.04
N LYS A 125 -25.39 1.02 -2.86
CA LYS A 125 -26.81 1.15 -2.48
C LYS A 125 -27.48 2.41 -3.03
N ILE A 126 -26.70 3.41 -3.47
CA ILE A 126 -27.23 4.67 -4.00
C ILE A 126 -27.74 4.44 -5.44
N ASP A 127 -28.95 4.89 -5.72
CA ASP A 127 -29.51 4.88 -7.07
C ASP A 127 -28.90 6.03 -7.88
N CYS A 128 -27.81 5.76 -8.61
CA CYS A 128 -27.12 6.77 -9.42
C CYS A 128 -27.96 7.39 -10.55
N SER A 129 -29.13 6.84 -10.88
CA SER A 129 -30.05 7.48 -11.83
C SER A 129 -30.84 8.62 -11.20
N LYS A 130 -31.19 8.47 -9.91
CA LYS A 130 -31.96 9.44 -9.12
C LYS A 130 -31.07 10.39 -8.34
N GLU A 131 -29.99 9.87 -7.76
CA GLU A 131 -29.07 10.55 -6.85
C GLU A 131 -27.62 10.52 -7.39
N PRO A 132 -27.35 11.06 -8.59
CA PRO A 132 -26.04 10.97 -9.24
C PRO A 132 -24.91 11.67 -8.48
N VAL A 133 -25.21 12.79 -7.81
CA VAL A 133 -24.22 13.55 -7.01
C VAL A 133 -23.82 12.75 -5.77
N SER A 134 -24.80 12.27 -4.99
CA SER A 134 -24.54 11.44 -3.81
C SER A 134 -23.79 10.15 -4.15
N PHE A 135 -24.11 9.52 -5.28
CA PHE A 135 -23.35 8.37 -5.77
C PHE A 135 -21.90 8.73 -6.10
N TYR A 136 -21.68 9.85 -6.81
CA TYR A 136 -20.35 10.33 -7.14
C TYR A 136 -19.51 10.56 -5.88
N ASP A 137 -20.05 11.29 -4.92
CA ASP A 137 -19.38 11.63 -3.67
C ASP A 137 -19.03 10.37 -2.87
N ALA A 138 -19.96 9.42 -2.79
CA ALA A 138 -19.74 8.15 -2.10
C ALA A 138 -18.63 7.31 -2.78
N VAL A 139 -18.56 7.32 -4.12
CA VAL A 139 -17.49 6.65 -4.87
C VAL A 139 -16.15 7.39 -4.71
N ALA A 140 -16.15 8.72 -4.71
CA ALA A 140 -14.96 9.52 -4.47
C ALA A 140 -14.39 9.24 -3.07
N LEU A 141 -15.25 9.18 -2.04
CA LEU A 141 -14.85 8.82 -0.69
C LEU A 141 -14.33 7.38 -0.60
N ALA A 142 -14.96 6.43 -1.30
CA ALA A 142 -14.47 5.05 -1.39
C ALA A 142 -13.07 5.00 -2.02
N ARG A 143 -12.78 5.82 -3.05
CA ARG A 143 -11.44 5.91 -3.65
C ARG A 143 -10.40 6.41 -2.66
N THR A 144 -10.72 7.45 -1.88
CA THR A 144 -9.82 7.96 -0.84
C THR A 144 -9.51 6.89 0.20
N LYS A 145 -10.52 6.17 0.69
CA LYS A 145 -10.32 5.07 1.64
C LYS A 145 -9.50 3.93 1.04
N ARG A 146 -9.73 3.58 -0.23
CA ARG A 146 -8.93 2.57 -0.94
C ARG A 146 -7.48 2.98 -1.10
N ALA A 147 -7.21 4.28 -1.29
CA ALA A 147 -5.85 4.80 -1.33
C ALA A 147 -5.16 4.67 0.04
N GLN A 148 -5.88 4.86 1.14
CA GLN A 148 -5.35 4.60 2.48
C GLN A 148 -4.98 3.11 2.66
N VAL A 149 -5.87 2.19 2.27
CA VAL A 149 -5.57 0.74 2.28
C VAL A 149 -4.29 0.41 1.51
N HIS A 150 -4.03 1.10 0.40
CA HIS A 150 -2.78 0.93 -0.35
C HIS A 150 -1.55 1.41 0.45
N VAL A 151 -1.65 2.55 1.13
CA VAL A 151 -0.60 3.05 2.03
C VAL A 151 -0.29 2.02 3.12
N ASP A 152 -1.33 1.42 3.73
CA ASP A 152 -1.14 0.42 4.78
C ASP A 152 -0.42 -0.84 4.25
N VAL A 153 -0.75 -1.28 3.03
CA VAL A 153 -0.06 -2.41 2.38
C VAL A 153 1.42 -2.10 2.14
N VAL A 154 1.74 -0.89 1.69
CA VAL A 154 3.14 -0.46 1.52
C VAL A 154 3.87 -0.46 2.87
N LYS A 155 3.24 0.06 3.93
CA LYS A 155 3.78 0.08 5.29
C LYS A 155 4.01 -1.34 5.83
N LEU A 156 3.06 -2.26 5.62
CA LEU A 156 3.21 -3.67 5.98
C LEU A 156 4.40 -4.32 5.30
N HIS A 157 4.62 -4.05 4.02
CA HIS A 157 5.77 -4.58 3.29
C HIS A 157 7.08 -3.99 3.80
N GLN A 158 7.12 -2.68 4.09
CA GLN A 158 8.29 -2.06 4.70
C GLN A 158 8.68 -2.75 6.01
N TYR A 159 7.72 -3.00 6.90
CA TYR A 159 8.02 -3.71 8.16
C TYR A 159 8.43 -5.17 7.99
N ILE A 160 7.99 -5.84 6.91
CA ILE A 160 8.50 -7.18 6.57
C ILE A 160 9.98 -7.10 6.18
N ASP A 161 10.35 -6.10 5.37
CA ASP A 161 11.74 -5.88 4.98
C ASP A 161 12.61 -5.44 6.17
N ASP A 162 12.10 -4.59 7.05
CA ASP A 162 12.77 -4.17 8.28
C ASP A 162 12.99 -5.36 9.22
N TYR A 163 12.00 -6.26 9.33
CA TYR A 163 12.13 -7.46 10.17
C TYR A 163 13.19 -8.40 9.59
N LYS A 164 13.23 -8.54 8.27
CA LYS A 164 14.30 -9.30 7.59
C LYS A 164 15.67 -8.68 7.87
N ALA A 165 15.80 -7.37 7.82
CA ALA A 165 17.06 -6.70 8.14
C ALA A 165 17.47 -6.93 9.60
N ALA A 166 16.54 -6.82 10.54
CA ALA A 166 16.79 -7.12 11.95
C ALA A 166 17.22 -8.58 12.17
N PHE A 167 16.61 -9.52 11.44
CA PHE A 167 17.00 -10.92 11.46
C PHE A 167 18.43 -11.14 10.96
N VAL A 168 18.81 -10.54 9.82
CA VAL A 168 20.17 -10.68 9.27
C VAL A 168 21.23 -10.11 10.22
N THR A 169 20.92 -8.98 10.87
CA THR A 169 21.80 -8.40 11.91
C THR A 169 21.96 -9.37 13.07
N PHE A 170 20.85 -9.89 13.60
CA PHE A 170 20.86 -10.89 14.67
C PHE A 170 21.68 -12.13 14.29
N GLU A 171 21.47 -12.70 13.10
CA GLU A 171 22.20 -13.87 12.61
C GLU A 171 23.71 -13.61 12.54
N THR A 172 24.10 -12.43 12.05
CA THR A 172 25.50 -12.03 11.95
C THR A 172 26.16 -11.90 13.32
N GLU A 173 25.46 -11.32 14.30
CA GLU A 173 25.96 -11.16 15.67
C GLU A 173 26.04 -12.49 16.41
N PHE A 174 25.05 -13.37 16.19
CA PHE A 174 25.02 -14.72 16.74
C PHE A 174 26.22 -15.54 16.26
N ASN A 175 26.47 -15.59 14.94
CA ASN A 175 27.57 -16.37 14.37
C ASN A 175 28.96 -15.88 14.85
N LYS A 176 29.15 -14.56 14.99
CA LYS A 176 30.40 -13.99 15.53
C LYS A 176 30.64 -14.40 16.98
N THR A 177 29.58 -14.48 17.76
CA THR A 177 29.66 -14.87 19.17
C THR A 177 30.00 -16.36 19.29
N ASP A 178 29.43 -17.20 18.43
CA ASP A 178 29.74 -18.63 18.38
C ASP A 178 31.18 -18.91 17.95
N GLU A 179 31.70 -18.18 16.95
CA GLU A 179 33.11 -18.27 16.53
C GLU A 179 34.09 -17.82 17.63
N ALA A 180 33.71 -16.85 18.45
CA ALA A 180 34.54 -16.36 19.56
C ALA A 180 34.55 -17.30 20.79
N ASN A 181 33.56 -18.19 20.90
CA ASN A 181 33.39 -19.10 22.02
C ASN A 181 33.92 -20.53 21.74
N ASN A 182 34.41 -20.80 20.52
CA ASN A 182 35.07 -22.04 20.11
C ASN A 182 36.58 -21.83 19.90
#